data_AF-A0A1M3CBW0-F1
#
_entry.id   AF-A0A1M3CBW0-F1
#
_cell.length_a   1.000
_cell.length_b   1.000
_cell.length_c   1.000
_cell.angle_alpha   90.00
_cell.angle_beta   90.00
_cell.angle_gamma   90.00
#
_symmetry.space_group_name_H-M   'P 1'
#
loop_
_entity.id
_entity.type
_entity.pdbx_description
1 polymer ?
#
loop_
_entity_poly.entity_id
_entity_poly.type
_entity_poly.pdbx_seq_one_letter_code
_entity_poly.pdbx_strand_id
1 'polypeptide(L)'
;MCTRLSGLMFVVVLCASISWFGAGRAVAGQYCERTNYSAQQITDAVRNSPLRDDLKGTSCSLGGLGRFESGGNKGNYNGSCCTGIFQLNNANVQKYAGTDRSVYGCMSLQDQVDAWAKLTNDGYNSSAVRQLASMSTFDGQKVDASLIAACIQLGTGNCQKMLNSGTCSGFADINGTTICKMANNAGALADPNCKDGQAVCGPSGPGDFPTSTGIAANPPTAGSASIIVAPTDV
;
A
#
# COMPACT_ATOMS: atom_id res chain seq x y z
N MET A 1 16.05 64.09 52.92
CA MET A 1 16.05 63.83 51.46
C MET A 1 16.11 62.32 51.25
N CYS A 2 15.32 61.82 50.29
CA CYS A 2 15.11 60.41 49.85
C CYS A 2 14.40 59.45 50.84
N THR A 3 13.07 59.25 50.76
CA THR A 3 12.27 58.27 49.92
C THR A 3 12.47 56.81 50.31
N ARG A 4 11.49 55.88 50.48
CA ARG A 4 10.02 55.75 50.28
C ARG A 4 9.60 54.48 51.07
N LEU A 5 8.52 54.47 51.87
CA LEU A 5 7.14 54.03 51.58
C LEU A 5 6.91 52.55 51.19
N SER A 6 6.35 51.80 52.15
CA SER A 6 5.17 50.91 52.12
C SER A 6 5.11 49.57 51.35
N GLY A 7 4.54 48.57 52.06
CA GLY A 7 3.82 47.39 51.55
C GLY A 7 4.16 46.09 52.31
N LEU A 8 3.56 45.78 53.48
CA LEU A 8 2.27 45.06 53.71
C LEU A 8 2.20 43.70 52.97
N MET A 9 2.57 42.58 53.61
CA MET A 9 1.75 41.61 54.40
C MET A 9 0.98 40.54 53.59
N PHE A 10 1.18 39.27 54.02
CA PHE A 10 0.24 38.12 54.03
C PHE A 10 -0.12 37.46 52.67
N VAL A 11 -0.33 36.15 52.50
CA VAL A 11 -0.14 34.92 53.30
C VAL A 11 -0.49 33.71 52.40
N VAL A 12 -0.07 32.50 52.80
CA VAL A 12 -0.66 31.18 52.53
C VAL A 12 -0.48 30.51 51.14
N VAL A 13 0.20 29.36 51.24
CA VAL A 13 0.30 28.23 50.34
C VAL A 13 -1.08 27.69 49.94
N LEU A 14 -1.32 27.52 48.64
CA LEU A 14 -2.25 26.51 48.14
C LEU A 14 -1.62 25.77 46.94
N CYS A 15 -1.40 24.48 47.13
CA CYS A 15 -1.03 23.52 46.10
C CYS A 15 -2.10 23.45 45.02
N ALA A 16 -1.74 23.78 43.78
CA ALA A 16 -2.49 23.37 42.59
C ALA A 16 -1.50 22.76 41.60
N SER A 17 -1.13 21.50 41.87
CA SER A 17 -0.57 20.58 40.88
C SER A 17 -1.62 20.35 39.79
N ILE A 18 -1.62 21.20 38.76
CA ILE A 18 -2.36 20.93 37.53
C ILE A 18 -1.50 19.97 36.72
N SER A 19 -1.62 18.68 37.06
CA SER A 19 -1.26 17.57 36.20
C SER A 19 -2.20 17.58 35.00
N TRP A 20 -1.89 18.41 34.01
CA TRP A 20 -2.56 18.33 32.72
C TRP A 20 -2.01 17.11 31.99
N PHE A 21 -2.59 15.94 32.29
CA PHE A 21 -2.61 14.82 31.36
C PHE A 21 -3.46 15.22 30.16
N GLY A 22 -2.91 16.08 29.31
CA GLY A 22 -3.37 16.22 27.95
C GLY A 22 -3.05 14.90 27.26
N ALA A 23 -4.06 14.04 27.09
CA ALA A 23 -4.07 13.09 25.99
C ALA A 23 -4.01 13.94 24.71
N GLY A 24 -2.78 14.29 24.29
CA GLY A 24 -2.54 15.03 23.09
C GLY A 24 -3.15 14.24 21.95
N ARG A 25 -4.22 14.77 21.36
CA ARG A 25 -4.68 14.29 20.05
C ARG A 25 -3.46 14.42 19.15
N ALA A 26 -2.95 13.29 18.68
CA ALA A 26 -1.78 13.32 17.85
C ALA A 26 -2.12 14.09 16.58
N VAL A 27 -1.56 15.28 16.44
CA VAL A 27 -1.87 16.18 15.33
C VAL A 27 -1.24 15.57 14.10
N ALA A 28 -2.00 15.45 13.00
CA ALA A 28 -1.43 15.09 11.71
C ALA A 28 -0.27 16.03 11.41
N GLY A 29 0.89 15.45 11.11
CA GLY A 29 2.14 16.15 10.94
C GLY A 29 2.56 16.21 9.48
N GLN A 30 3.40 17.19 9.17
CA GLN A 30 4.11 17.28 7.91
C GLN A 30 5.60 17.09 8.18
N TYR A 31 6.20 16.08 7.56
CA TYR A 31 7.66 15.96 7.47
C TYR A 31 8.12 16.54 6.15
N CYS A 32 9.19 17.34 6.18
CA CYS A 32 9.75 18.00 5.00
C CYS A 32 8.69 18.69 4.12
N GLU A 33 8.90 18.77 2.82
CA GLU A 33 8.01 19.47 1.90
C GLU A 33 6.67 18.76 1.70
N ARG A 34 5.60 19.55 1.67
CA ARG A 34 4.28 19.06 1.28
C ARG A 34 4.24 18.87 -0.23
N THR A 35 3.93 17.66 -0.67
CA THR A 35 3.78 17.34 -2.09
C THR A 35 2.31 17.08 -2.45
N ASN A 36 2.04 17.05 -3.76
CA ASN A 36 0.75 16.66 -4.34
C ASN A 36 1.01 15.86 -5.62
N TYR A 37 1.64 14.69 -5.48
CA TYR A 37 1.90 13.82 -6.62
C TYR A 37 0.60 13.32 -7.23
N SER A 38 0.52 13.35 -8.56
CA SER A 38 -0.59 12.77 -9.30
C SER A 38 -0.59 11.25 -9.18
N ALA A 39 -1.73 10.62 -9.51
CA ALA A 39 -1.82 9.18 -9.54
C ALA A 39 -0.83 8.61 -10.55
N GLN A 40 -0.65 9.26 -11.71
CA GLN A 40 0.33 8.84 -12.70
C GLN A 40 1.76 8.90 -12.18
N GLN A 41 2.16 9.97 -11.50
CA GLN A 41 3.52 10.07 -10.94
C GLN A 41 3.81 8.95 -9.93
N ILE A 42 2.81 8.58 -9.11
CA ILE A 42 2.93 7.46 -8.18
C ILE A 42 2.96 6.14 -8.94
N THR A 43 2.11 5.95 -9.95
CA THR A 43 2.12 4.76 -10.82
C THR A 43 3.47 4.57 -11.51
N ASP A 44 4.08 5.64 -12.02
CA ASP A 44 5.38 5.59 -12.69
C ASP A 44 6.48 5.18 -11.69
N ALA A 45 6.44 5.74 -10.48
CA ALA A 45 7.35 5.30 -9.42
C ALA A 45 7.15 3.82 -9.06
N VAL A 46 5.90 3.33 -9.01
CA VAL A 46 5.59 1.92 -8.78
C VAL A 46 6.15 1.04 -9.89
N ARG A 47 6.01 1.45 -11.15
CA ARG A 47 6.56 0.71 -12.32
C ARG A 47 8.09 0.61 -12.27
N ASN A 48 8.75 1.65 -11.77
CA ASN A 48 10.21 1.71 -11.62
C ASN A 48 10.74 1.02 -10.35
N SER A 49 9.86 0.60 -9.45
CA SER A 49 10.21 0.03 -8.15
C SER A 49 10.66 -1.45 -8.25
N PRO A 50 11.12 -2.09 -7.16
CA PRO A 50 11.37 -3.54 -7.13
C PRO A 50 10.08 -4.37 -6.95
N LEU A 51 8.89 -3.79 -7.11
CA LEU A 51 7.63 -4.53 -7.06
C LEU A 51 7.64 -5.67 -8.09
N ARG A 52 7.04 -6.81 -7.74
CA ARG A 52 6.90 -7.93 -8.67
C ARG A 52 6.21 -7.52 -9.97
N ASP A 53 6.64 -8.13 -11.08
CA ASP A 53 6.20 -7.74 -12.42
C ASP A 53 4.73 -8.06 -12.70
N ASP A 54 4.19 -9.13 -12.09
CA ASP A 54 2.77 -9.48 -12.14
C ASP A 54 1.88 -8.36 -11.56
N LEU A 55 2.31 -7.75 -10.45
CA LEU A 55 1.62 -6.62 -9.83
C LEU A 55 1.87 -5.31 -10.58
N LYS A 56 3.07 -5.10 -11.12
CA LYS A 56 3.36 -3.93 -11.98
C LYS A 56 2.50 -3.90 -13.24
N GLY A 57 2.16 -5.06 -13.79
CA GLY A 57 1.29 -5.19 -14.97
C GLY A 57 -0.10 -4.55 -14.77
N THR A 58 -0.59 -4.45 -13.53
CA THR A 58 -1.90 -3.86 -13.20
C THR A 58 -1.78 -2.64 -12.26
N SER A 59 -0.67 -1.91 -12.37
CA SER A 59 -0.28 -0.89 -11.39
C SER A 59 -1.04 0.43 -11.44
N CYS A 60 -1.92 0.68 -12.42
CA CYS A 60 -2.60 1.98 -12.52
C CYS A 60 -3.40 2.31 -11.25
N SER A 61 -4.03 1.31 -10.65
CA SER A 61 -4.77 1.45 -9.40
C SER A 61 -3.86 1.68 -8.19
N LEU A 62 -2.58 1.29 -8.25
CA LEU A 62 -1.61 1.55 -7.17
C LEU A 62 -1.23 3.03 -7.07
N GLY A 63 -1.23 3.76 -8.17
CA GLY A 63 -1.10 5.22 -8.13
C GLY A 63 -2.26 5.88 -7.38
N GLY A 64 -3.48 5.40 -7.63
CA GLY A 64 -4.67 5.83 -6.90
C GLY A 64 -4.67 5.42 -5.43
N LEU A 65 -4.11 4.26 -5.08
CA LEU A 65 -3.89 3.85 -3.68
C LEU A 65 -3.01 4.87 -2.95
N GLY A 66 -1.90 5.32 -3.54
CA GLY A 66 -1.04 6.32 -2.91
C GLY A 66 -1.76 7.66 -2.69
N ARG A 67 -2.68 8.02 -3.61
CA ARG A 67 -3.55 9.19 -3.42
C ARG A 67 -4.62 8.97 -2.36
N PHE A 68 -5.19 7.77 -2.27
CA PHE A 68 -6.15 7.41 -1.21
C PHE A 68 -5.50 7.55 0.17
N GLU A 69 -4.29 7.01 0.33
CA GLU A 69 -3.58 6.96 1.61
C GLU A 69 -3.08 8.34 2.07
N SER A 70 -2.56 9.18 1.16
CA SER A 70 -1.85 10.41 1.53
C SER A 70 -2.32 11.68 0.84
N GLY A 71 -3.25 11.59 -0.10
CA GLY A 71 -3.59 12.68 -1.02
C GLY A 71 -2.47 13.05 -1.99
N GLY A 72 -1.45 12.21 -2.16
CA GLY A 72 -0.25 12.52 -2.95
C GLY A 72 0.85 13.25 -2.17
N ASN A 73 0.73 13.31 -0.84
CA ASN A 73 1.69 13.98 0.03
C ASN A 73 2.68 13.00 0.67
N LYS A 74 3.91 12.95 0.15
CA LYS A 74 4.97 12.05 0.66
C LYS A 74 5.46 12.39 2.07
N GLY A 75 5.21 13.60 2.56
CA GLY A 75 5.58 13.99 3.91
C GLY A 75 4.46 13.83 4.93
N ASN A 76 3.31 13.26 4.54
CA ASN A 76 2.14 13.14 5.41
C ASN A 76 2.37 12.16 6.57
N TYR A 77 2.14 12.62 7.80
CA TYR A 77 2.05 11.77 8.99
C TYR A 77 0.65 11.89 9.60
N ASN A 78 -0.06 10.78 9.79
CA ASN A 78 -1.46 10.82 10.27
C ASN A 78 -1.62 11.02 11.79
N GLY A 79 -0.53 11.33 12.51
CA GLY A 79 -0.55 11.57 13.95
C GLY A 79 -0.33 10.29 14.78
N SER A 80 -0.85 9.15 14.35
CA SER A 80 -0.89 7.95 15.21
C SER A 80 0.04 6.81 14.79
N CYS A 81 0.20 6.56 13.49
CA CYS A 81 0.92 5.35 13.05
C CYS A 81 1.83 5.57 11.85
N CYS A 82 1.40 6.39 10.91
CA CYS A 82 1.69 6.10 9.52
C CYS A 82 2.23 7.32 8.78
N THR A 83 3.25 7.09 7.97
CA THR A 83 3.99 8.14 7.27
C THR A 83 4.13 7.82 5.79
N GLY A 84 4.14 8.85 4.95
CA GLY A 84 4.54 8.75 3.55
C GLY A 84 3.41 8.49 2.56
N ILE A 85 3.79 8.35 1.29
CA ILE A 85 2.87 8.27 0.15
C ILE A 85 1.86 7.12 0.28
N PHE A 86 2.28 5.98 0.84
CA PHE A 86 1.46 4.80 1.11
C PHE A 86 1.20 4.56 2.62
N GLN A 87 1.44 5.57 3.47
CA GLN A 87 1.15 5.53 4.91
C GLN A 87 1.70 4.27 5.61
N LEU A 88 3.01 4.00 5.47
CA LEU A 88 3.64 2.88 6.18
C LEU A 88 3.66 3.16 7.68
N ASN A 89 3.31 2.15 8.48
CA ASN A 89 3.46 2.22 9.93
C ASN A 89 4.95 2.24 10.34
N ASN A 90 5.22 2.68 11.57
CA ASN A 90 6.60 2.83 12.07
C ASN A 90 7.46 1.56 11.97
N ALA A 91 6.90 0.39 12.26
CA ALA A 91 7.64 -0.87 12.19
C ALA A 91 8.02 -1.23 10.74
N ASN A 92 7.12 -0.97 9.81
CA ASN A 92 7.34 -1.19 8.38
C ASN A 92 8.32 -0.17 7.80
N VAL A 93 8.26 1.10 8.22
CA VAL A 93 9.27 2.11 7.85
C VAL A 93 10.66 1.63 8.28
N GLN A 94 10.81 1.21 9.54
CA GLN A 94 12.09 0.70 10.04
C GLN A 94 12.56 -0.54 9.28
N LYS A 95 11.67 -1.51 9.02
CA LYS A 95 12.02 -2.77 8.37
C LYS A 95 12.41 -2.59 6.90
N TYR A 96 11.65 -1.80 6.13
CA TYR A 96 11.75 -1.78 4.67
C TYR A 96 12.48 -0.56 4.10
N ALA A 97 12.49 0.56 4.84
CA ALA A 97 13.27 1.76 4.48
C ALA A 97 14.57 1.88 5.31
N GLY A 98 14.73 1.10 6.38
CA GLY A 98 15.95 1.10 7.20
C GLY A 98 16.16 2.39 7.99
N THR A 99 15.10 3.16 8.23
CA THR A 99 15.18 4.49 8.83
C THR A 99 13.98 4.77 9.75
N ASP A 100 13.99 5.91 10.45
CA ASP A 100 12.85 6.39 11.21
C ASP A 100 11.81 7.13 10.33
N ARG A 101 10.65 7.41 10.93
CA ARG A 101 9.50 8.03 10.26
C ARG A 101 9.77 9.45 9.75
N SER A 102 10.55 10.25 10.48
CA SER A 102 10.84 11.64 10.07
C SER A 102 11.76 11.67 8.86
N VAL A 103 12.78 10.82 8.84
CA VAL A 103 13.67 10.67 7.69
C VAL A 103 12.90 10.07 6.51
N TYR A 104 12.06 9.06 6.75
CA TYR A 104 11.21 8.47 5.70
C TYR A 104 10.30 9.49 5.04
N GLY A 105 9.64 10.37 5.81
CA GLY A 105 8.80 11.44 5.26
C GLY A 105 9.57 12.46 4.40
N CYS A 106 10.89 12.54 4.55
CA CYS A 106 11.78 13.40 3.78
C CYS A 106 12.39 12.72 2.55
N MET A 107 12.28 11.41 2.41
CA MET A 107 12.79 10.66 1.26
C MET A 107 12.15 11.09 -0.06
N SER A 108 12.74 10.71 -1.20
CA SER A 108 12.12 10.92 -2.51
C SER A 108 10.84 10.08 -2.66
N LEU A 109 9.99 10.42 -3.64
CA LEU A 109 8.84 9.57 -3.99
C LEU A 109 9.30 8.14 -4.30
N GLN A 110 10.36 7.98 -5.10
CA GLN A 110 10.83 6.67 -5.52
C GLN A 110 11.30 5.82 -4.32
N ASP A 111 12.08 6.39 -3.40
CA ASP A 111 12.57 5.64 -2.23
C ASP A 111 11.43 5.18 -1.32
N GLN A 112 10.40 6.00 -1.12
CA GLN A 112 9.21 5.60 -0.36
C GLN A 112 8.44 4.48 -1.07
N VAL A 113 8.28 4.58 -2.38
CA VAL A 113 7.62 3.55 -3.19
C VAL A 113 8.43 2.26 -3.20
N ASP A 114 9.76 2.32 -3.22
CA ASP A 114 10.64 1.16 -3.16
C ASP A 114 10.56 0.43 -1.82
N ALA A 115 10.48 1.17 -0.71
CA ALA A 115 10.24 0.59 0.61
C ALA A 115 8.86 -0.08 0.68
N TRP A 116 7.82 0.57 0.16
CA TRP A 116 6.48 0.00 0.07
C TRP A 116 6.43 -1.24 -0.84
N ALA A 117 7.18 -1.25 -1.94
CA ALA A 117 7.25 -2.38 -2.86
C ALA A 117 7.90 -3.60 -2.19
N LYS A 118 8.96 -3.41 -1.39
CA LYS A 118 9.56 -4.48 -0.58
C LYS A 118 8.55 -5.05 0.43
N LEU A 119 7.81 -4.19 1.12
CA LEU A 119 6.73 -4.60 2.02
C LEU A 119 5.67 -5.43 1.28
N THR A 120 5.27 -4.98 0.10
CA THR A 120 4.22 -5.61 -0.70
C THR A 120 4.68 -6.98 -1.22
N ASN A 121 5.93 -7.08 -1.67
CA ASN A 121 6.54 -8.34 -2.07
C ASN A 121 6.63 -9.34 -0.90
N ASP A 122 7.03 -8.89 0.29
CA ASP A 122 7.03 -9.72 1.51
C ASP A 122 5.61 -10.19 1.85
N GLY A 123 4.63 -9.28 1.84
CA GLY A 123 3.23 -9.59 2.13
C GLY A 123 2.61 -10.56 1.13
N TYR A 124 3.01 -10.48 -0.14
CA TYR A 124 2.57 -11.38 -1.21
C TYR A 124 2.86 -12.85 -0.90
N ASN A 125 3.94 -13.14 -0.16
CA ASN A 125 4.29 -14.52 0.18
C ASN A 125 3.40 -15.16 1.26
N SER A 126 2.46 -14.41 1.86
CA SER A 126 1.50 -14.98 2.79
C SER A 126 0.46 -15.87 2.09
N SER A 127 -0.02 -16.90 2.80
CA SER A 127 -1.00 -17.85 2.26
C SER A 127 -2.27 -17.15 1.75
N ALA A 128 -2.79 -16.20 2.54
CA ALA A 128 -3.99 -15.43 2.20
C ALA A 128 -3.81 -14.64 0.91
N VAL A 129 -2.70 -13.92 0.76
CA VAL A 129 -2.47 -13.09 -0.43
C VAL A 129 -2.26 -13.96 -1.66
N ARG A 130 -1.51 -15.07 -1.55
CA ARG A 130 -1.35 -16.02 -2.67
C ARG A 130 -2.67 -16.68 -3.06
N GLN A 131 -3.51 -17.02 -2.09
CA GLN A 131 -4.85 -17.54 -2.36
C GLN A 131 -5.67 -16.51 -3.14
N LEU A 132 -5.74 -15.27 -2.65
CA LEU A 132 -6.45 -14.19 -3.34
C LEU A 132 -5.90 -13.96 -4.75
N ALA A 133 -4.58 -13.90 -4.93
CA ALA A 133 -3.92 -13.71 -6.22
C ALA A 133 -4.17 -14.85 -7.22
N SER A 134 -4.50 -16.06 -6.75
CA SER A 134 -4.88 -17.18 -7.62
C SER A 134 -6.32 -17.10 -8.13
N MET A 135 -7.12 -16.17 -7.60
CA MET A 135 -8.51 -15.98 -7.99
C MET A 135 -8.60 -14.92 -9.10
N SER A 136 -9.51 -15.10 -10.06
CA SER A 136 -9.81 -14.05 -11.05
C SER A 136 -10.69 -12.94 -10.45
N THR A 137 -11.63 -13.33 -9.59
CA THR A 137 -12.57 -12.43 -8.90
C THR A 137 -12.78 -12.87 -7.46
N PHE A 138 -13.15 -11.94 -6.59
CA PHE A 138 -13.59 -12.16 -5.21
C PHE A 138 -14.81 -11.29 -4.94
N ASP A 139 -15.92 -11.89 -4.52
CA ASP A 139 -17.21 -11.20 -4.27
C ASP A 139 -17.63 -10.27 -5.43
N GLY A 140 -17.46 -10.75 -6.67
CA GLY A 140 -17.77 -10.01 -7.89
C GLY A 140 -16.74 -8.94 -8.31
N GLN A 141 -15.77 -8.61 -7.46
CA GLN A 141 -14.69 -7.68 -7.77
C GLN A 141 -13.52 -8.40 -8.44
N LYS A 142 -12.93 -7.78 -9.46
CA LYS A 142 -11.69 -8.28 -10.10
C LYS A 142 -10.55 -8.30 -9.08
N VAL A 143 -9.79 -9.39 -9.04
CA VAL A 143 -8.52 -9.40 -8.30
C VAL A 143 -7.45 -8.74 -9.18
N ASP A 144 -7.04 -7.54 -8.78
CA ASP A 144 -5.96 -6.78 -9.39
C ASP A 144 -4.92 -6.34 -8.35
N ALA A 145 -3.89 -5.61 -8.77
CA ALA A 145 -2.86 -5.13 -7.86
C ALA A 145 -3.42 -4.29 -6.70
N SER A 146 -4.51 -3.56 -6.87
CA SER A 146 -5.10 -2.78 -5.77
C SER A 146 -5.78 -3.65 -4.73
N LEU A 147 -6.46 -4.72 -5.14
CA LEU A 147 -7.07 -5.65 -4.18
C LEU A 147 -5.99 -6.43 -3.41
N ILE A 148 -4.93 -6.84 -4.11
CA ILE A 148 -3.76 -7.47 -3.49
C ILE A 148 -3.05 -6.51 -2.53
N ALA A 149 -2.79 -5.27 -2.94
CA ALA A 149 -2.17 -4.27 -2.10
C ALA A 149 -3.02 -3.91 -0.88
N ALA A 150 -4.35 -3.77 -1.03
CA ALA A 150 -5.27 -3.51 0.07
C ALA A 150 -5.29 -4.67 1.09
N CYS A 151 -5.27 -5.92 0.60
CA CYS A 151 -5.16 -7.13 1.42
C CYS A 151 -3.87 -7.13 2.26
N ILE A 152 -2.75 -6.63 1.71
CA ILE A 152 -1.48 -6.49 2.43
C ILE A 152 -1.51 -5.28 3.40
N GLN A 153 -1.96 -4.11 2.95
CA GLN A 153 -2.01 -2.86 3.72
C GLN A 153 -2.85 -2.99 4.99
N LEU A 154 -4.03 -3.61 4.88
CA LEU A 154 -4.91 -3.85 6.04
C LEU A 154 -4.51 -5.09 6.85
N GLY A 155 -3.45 -5.78 6.44
CA GLY A 155 -2.85 -6.91 7.12
C GLY A 155 -3.32 -8.26 6.58
N THR A 156 -2.36 -9.13 6.30
CA THR A 156 -2.59 -10.47 5.70
C THR A 156 -3.51 -11.36 6.55
N GLY A 157 -3.49 -11.22 7.88
CA GLY A 157 -4.42 -11.93 8.77
C GLY A 157 -5.87 -11.43 8.64
N ASN A 158 -6.08 -10.13 8.41
CA ASN A 158 -7.41 -9.58 8.13
C ASN A 158 -7.89 -9.97 6.73
N CYS A 159 -6.97 -10.07 5.78
CA CYS A 159 -7.26 -10.63 4.48
C CYS A 159 -7.69 -12.10 4.56
N GLN A 160 -7.04 -12.92 5.39
CA GLN A 160 -7.50 -14.29 5.63
C GLN A 160 -8.92 -14.32 6.20
N LYS A 161 -9.27 -13.41 7.12
CA LYS A 161 -10.65 -13.32 7.64
C LYS A 161 -11.66 -13.00 6.54
N MET A 162 -11.35 -12.04 5.66
CA MET A 162 -12.18 -11.71 4.49
C MET A 162 -12.34 -12.92 3.57
N LEU A 163 -11.24 -13.60 3.22
CA LEU A 163 -11.28 -14.79 2.37
C LEU A 163 -12.13 -15.91 2.98
N ASN A 164 -12.02 -16.12 4.29
CA ASN A 164 -12.79 -17.13 5.00
C ASN A 164 -14.30 -16.82 5.05
N SER A 165 -14.71 -15.55 4.98
CA SER A 165 -16.13 -15.20 4.90
C SER A 165 -16.70 -15.36 3.48
N GLY A 166 -15.83 -15.34 2.46
CA GLY A 166 -16.23 -15.35 1.05
C GLY A 166 -16.83 -14.03 0.55
N THR A 167 -16.79 -12.96 1.34
CA THR A 167 -17.41 -11.67 0.99
C THR A 167 -16.50 -10.49 1.32
N CYS A 168 -16.62 -9.40 0.57
CA CYS A 168 -15.94 -8.14 0.81
C CYS A 168 -16.29 -7.49 2.16
N SER A 169 -17.40 -7.89 2.78
CA SER A 169 -17.83 -7.46 4.11
C SER A 169 -17.28 -8.33 5.25
N GLY A 170 -16.53 -9.40 4.95
CA GLY A 170 -15.95 -10.31 5.94
C GLY A 170 -14.94 -9.71 6.91
N PHE A 171 -14.43 -8.54 6.56
CA PHE A 171 -13.56 -7.75 7.41
C PHE A 171 -13.80 -6.26 7.16
N ALA A 172 -13.82 -5.49 8.24
CA ALA A 172 -13.68 -4.04 8.21
C ALA A 172 -12.73 -3.60 9.32
N ASP A 173 -11.93 -2.57 9.07
CA ASP A 173 -11.16 -1.92 10.12
C ASP A 173 -12.08 -1.14 11.08
N ILE A 174 -11.49 -0.51 12.10
CA ILE A 174 -12.24 0.29 13.08
C ILE A 174 -13.00 1.48 12.46
N ASN A 175 -12.60 1.91 11.26
CA ASN A 175 -13.23 3.00 10.51
C ASN A 175 -14.27 2.50 9.49
N GLY A 176 -14.57 1.20 9.47
CA GLY A 176 -15.50 0.61 8.50
C GLY A 176 -14.93 0.47 7.09
N THR A 177 -13.61 0.53 6.93
CA THR A 177 -12.93 0.31 5.64
C THR A 177 -12.68 -1.19 5.47
N THR A 178 -13.28 -1.76 4.44
CA THR A 178 -12.99 -3.13 4.00
C THR A 178 -11.84 -3.13 2.99
N ILE A 179 -11.22 -4.30 2.79
CA ILE A 179 -10.16 -4.48 1.78
C ILE A 179 -10.68 -4.14 0.38
N CYS A 180 -11.86 -4.63 0.01
CA CYS A 180 -12.49 -4.32 -1.27
C CYS A 180 -12.82 -2.83 -1.41
N LYS A 181 -13.30 -2.18 -0.34
CA LYS A 181 -13.60 -0.73 -0.35
C LYS A 181 -12.33 0.08 -0.58
N MET A 182 -11.22 -0.28 0.07
CA MET A 182 -9.92 0.35 -0.16
C MET A 182 -9.46 0.16 -1.61
N ALA A 183 -9.56 -1.05 -2.16
CA ALA A 183 -9.21 -1.34 -3.55
C ALA A 183 -10.07 -0.53 -4.55
N ASN A 184 -11.38 -0.42 -4.31
CA ASN A 184 -12.28 0.38 -5.14
C ASN A 184 -11.94 1.88 -5.08
N ASN A 185 -11.60 2.40 -3.90
CA ASN A 185 -11.16 3.79 -3.76
C ASN A 185 -9.83 4.04 -4.48
N ALA A 186 -8.90 3.07 -4.43
CA ALA A 186 -7.66 3.12 -5.18
C ALA A 186 -7.93 3.18 -6.69
N GLY A 187 -8.83 2.34 -7.21
CA GLY A 187 -9.27 2.39 -8.60
C GLY A 187 -9.93 3.73 -8.97
N ALA A 188 -10.80 4.26 -8.11
CA ALA A 188 -11.48 5.54 -8.34
C ALA A 188 -10.55 6.77 -8.35
N LEU A 189 -9.39 6.66 -7.68
CA LEU A 189 -8.37 7.72 -7.61
C LEU A 189 -7.21 7.50 -8.59
N ALA A 190 -7.25 6.43 -9.39
CA ALA A 190 -6.27 6.18 -10.44
C ALA A 190 -6.34 7.27 -11.53
N ASP A 191 -5.26 7.39 -12.31
CA ASP A 191 -5.31 8.26 -13.49
C ASP A 191 -6.20 7.58 -14.55
N PRO A 192 -7.28 8.25 -15.03
CA PRO A 192 -8.20 7.65 -16.01
C PRO A 192 -7.56 7.37 -17.38
N ASN A 193 -6.43 8.02 -17.67
CA ASN A 193 -5.64 7.81 -18.89
C ASN A 193 -4.56 6.74 -18.70
N CYS A 194 -4.31 6.31 -17.47
CA CYS A 194 -3.36 5.23 -17.23
C CYS A 194 -3.85 3.96 -17.89
N LYS A 195 -2.93 3.31 -18.62
CA LYS A 195 -3.15 2.00 -19.21
C LYS A 195 -2.31 1.00 -18.46
N ASP A 196 -2.97 0.02 -17.86
CA ASP A 196 -2.29 -1.16 -17.35
C ASP A 196 -1.56 -1.84 -18.50
N GLY A 197 -0.42 -2.47 -18.19
CA GLY A 197 0.26 -3.33 -19.15
C GLY A 197 -0.55 -4.61 -19.36
N GLN A 198 -0.13 -5.45 -20.31
CA GLN A 198 -0.52 -6.85 -20.21
C GLN A 198 0.11 -7.40 -18.94
N ALA A 199 -0.71 -7.85 -17.99
CA ALA A 199 -0.23 -8.64 -16.87
C ALA A 199 0.58 -9.79 -17.46
N VAL A 200 1.87 -9.85 -17.17
CA VAL A 200 2.71 -10.97 -17.56
C VAL A 200 2.28 -12.10 -16.64
N CYS A 201 1.25 -12.84 -17.05
CA CYS A 201 0.90 -14.08 -16.40
C CYS A 201 2.16 -14.96 -16.43
N GLY A 202 2.80 -15.18 -15.27
CA GLY A 202 3.74 -16.27 -15.11
C GLY A 202 3.07 -17.58 -15.50
N PRO A 203 3.86 -18.55 -15.98
CA PRO A 203 3.62 -19.21 -17.26
C PRO A 203 2.15 -19.58 -17.41
N SER A 204 1.52 -19.01 -18.44
CA SER A 204 0.35 -19.64 -19.05
C SER A 204 0.65 -21.13 -19.16
N GLY A 205 -0.29 -21.98 -18.74
CA GLY A 205 -0.12 -23.43 -18.83
C GLY A 205 0.36 -23.83 -20.25
N PRO A 206 0.99 -25.01 -20.40
CA PRO A 206 1.59 -25.41 -21.67
C PRO A 206 0.58 -25.27 -22.82
N GLY A 207 0.75 -24.25 -23.68
CA GLY A 207 -0.10 -24.05 -24.86
C GLY A 207 -0.47 -22.61 -25.25
N ASP A 208 -0.47 -21.64 -24.34
CA ASP A 208 -1.03 -20.32 -24.68
C ASP A 208 0.02 -19.31 -25.17
N PHE A 209 0.22 -19.29 -26.49
CA PHE A 209 0.94 -18.21 -27.18
C PHE A 209 0.02 -17.00 -27.41
N PRO A 210 0.55 -15.76 -27.33
CA PRO A 210 -0.24 -14.55 -27.54
C PRO A 210 -0.84 -14.51 -28.95
N THR A 211 -2.17 -14.41 -29.02
CA THR A 211 -2.97 -14.42 -30.25
C THR A 211 -2.82 -13.16 -31.12
N SER A 212 -1.96 -12.21 -30.72
CA SER A 212 -1.63 -10.99 -31.48
C SER A 212 -0.61 -11.24 -32.60
N THR A 213 0.06 -12.39 -32.58
CA THR A 213 0.79 -12.90 -33.75
C THR A 213 -0.11 -13.99 -34.33
N GLY A 214 -0.66 -13.77 -35.53
CA GLY A 214 -1.58 -14.72 -36.16
C GLY A 214 -1.05 -16.15 -36.07
N ILE A 215 -1.95 -17.12 -35.88
CA ILE A 215 -1.62 -18.55 -35.76
C ILE A 215 -0.51 -18.87 -36.73
N ALA A 216 0.68 -19.21 -36.22
CA ALA A 216 1.81 -19.54 -37.07
C ALA A 216 1.34 -20.67 -37.99
N ALA A 217 1.30 -20.40 -39.30
CA ALA A 217 0.86 -21.39 -40.30
C ALA A 217 1.70 -22.69 -40.25
N ASN A 218 2.84 -22.65 -39.56
CA ASN A 218 3.67 -23.79 -39.21
C ASN A 218 3.96 -23.79 -37.70
N PRO A 219 3.17 -24.51 -36.88
CA PRO A 219 3.55 -24.73 -35.50
C PRO A 219 4.88 -25.50 -35.44
N PRO A 220 5.75 -25.22 -34.44
CA PRO A 220 6.94 -26.02 -34.21
C PRO A 220 6.57 -27.50 -33.97
N THR A 221 7.34 -28.43 -34.52
CA THR A 221 7.13 -29.87 -34.29
C THR A 221 7.27 -30.21 -32.80
N ALA A 222 6.53 -31.19 -32.29
CA ALA A 222 6.56 -31.59 -30.88
C ALA A 222 7.97 -31.79 -30.28
N GLY A 223 8.98 -32.11 -31.10
CA GLY A 223 10.39 -32.20 -30.69
C GLY A 223 11.08 -30.89 -30.31
N SER A 224 10.46 -29.72 -30.51
CA SER A 224 10.99 -28.42 -30.09
C SER A 224 10.42 -27.92 -28.76
N ALA A 225 9.53 -28.69 -28.12
CA ALA A 225 9.04 -28.36 -26.79
C ALA A 225 10.10 -28.68 -25.73
N SER A 226 10.34 -27.76 -24.80
CA SER A 226 11.28 -27.94 -23.68
C SER A 226 10.83 -28.99 -22.65
N ILE A 227 9.58 -29.45 -22.75
CA ILE A 227 8.98 -30.48 -21.90
C ILE A 227 8.13 -31.37 -22.81
N ILE A 228 8.44 -32.68 -22.84
CA ILE A 228 7.64 -33.72 -23.49
C ILE A 228 6.99 -34.52 -22.37
N VAL A 229 5.66 -34.51 -22.29
CA VAL A 229 4.88 -35.34 -21.34
C VAL A 229 4.40 -36.56 -22.10
N ALA A 230 4.81 -37.76 -21.68
CA ALA A 230 4.34 -39.00 -22.28
C ALA A 230 2.92 -39.32 -21.79
N PRO A 231 2.13 -40.11 -22.54
CA PRO A 231 0.79 -40.56 -22.10
C PRO A 231 0.79 -41.34 -20.77
N THR A 232 1.95 -41.77 -20.29
CA THR A 232 2.15 -42.46 -19.02
C THR A 232 2.46 -41.54 -17.85
N ASP A 233 2.67 -40.24 -18.10
CA ASP A 233 3.10 -39.25 -17.10
C ASP A 233 1.90 -38.48 -16.50
N VAL A 234 0.66 -38.92 -16.77
CA VAL A 234 -0.60 -38.36 -16.27
C VAL A 234 -1.35 -39.38 -15.42
#